data_AF-A0A7W7W4D4-F1
#
_entry.id   AF-A0A7W7W4D4-F1
#
_cell.length_a   1.000
_cell.length_b   1.000
_cell.length_c   1.000
_cell.angle_alpha   90.00
_cell.angle_beta   90.00
_cell.angle_gamma   90.00
#
_symmetry.space_group_name_H-M   'P 1'
#
loop_
_entity.id
_entity.type
_entity.pdbx_description
1 polymer ?
#
loop_
_entity_poly.entity_id
_entity_poly.type
_entity_poly.pdbx_seq_one_letter_code
_entity_poly.pdbx_strand_id
1 'polypeptide(L)'
;MPGFLNALYVDLLAAVAPGRTVFTGPPGGRLRRGAFRARFWRPAWDGQPQSQEAWLRAPILPGFTFNEGRHIHRTWLADDGIPEVGRAARLGHRMPGMANVYEHVTADTKARILDVLTRRWRDSITSLDHTEQRELASFVPELTREHYRDDAA
;
A
#
# COMPACT_ATOMS: atom_id res chain seq x y z
N MET A 1 1.55 0.18 -11.68
CA MET A 1 1.24 -0.08 -10.26
C MET A 1 1.56 -1.54 -10.00
N PRO A 2 2.02 -1.96 -8.80
CA PRO A 2 2.23 -3.38 -8.52
C PRO A 2 0.95 -4.17 -8.74
N GLY A 3 1.06 -5.40 -9.22
CA GLY A 3 -0.09 -6.22 -9.62
C GLY A 3 -1.15 -6.36 -8.53
N PHE A 4 -0.71 -6.72 -7.32
CA PHE A 4 -1.60 -6.91 -6.16
C PHE A 4 -2.43 -5.66 -5.82
N LEU A 5 -1.86 -4.46 -5.93
CA LEU A 5 -2.62 -3.22 -5.77
C LEU A 5 -3.54 -2.98 -6.97
N ASN A 6 -3.09 -3.31 -8.18
CA ASN A 6 -3.93 -3.17 -9.37
C ASN A 6 -5.21 -4.01 -9.28
N ALA A 7 -5.11 -5.27 -8.84
CA ALA A 7 -6.27 -6.13 -8.62
C ALA A 7 -7.28 -5.46 -7.68
N LEU A 8 -6.83 -4.94 -6.53
CA LEU A 8 -7.69 -4.22 -5.58
C LEU A 8 -8.37 -2.99 -6.17
N TYR A 9 -7.60 -2.17 -6.89
CA TYR A 9 -8.09 -0.89 -7.39
C TYR A 9 -9.07 -1.08 -8.55
N VAL A 10 -8.94 -2.13 -9.36
CA VAL A 10 -9.87 -2.43 -10.44
C VAL A 10 -11.28 -2.64 -9.88
N ASP A 11 -11.44 -3.49 -8.88
CA ASP A 11 -12.75 -3.79 -8.31
C ASP A 11 -13.32 -2.60 -7.54
N LEU A 12 -12.46 -1.88 -6.82
CA LEU A 12 -12.86 -0.68 -6.12
C LEU A 12 -13.34 0.42 -7.07
N LEU A 13 -12.70 0.57 -8.24
CA LEU A 13 -13.12 1.51 -9.28
C LEU A 13 -14.42 1.05 -9.95
N ALA A 14 -14.60 -0.25 -10.19
CA ALA A 14 -15.83 -0.79 -10.77
C ALA A 14 -17.06 -0.57 -9.88
N ALA A 15 -16.87 -0.52 -8.55
CA ALA A 15 -17.93 -0.25 -7.58
C ALA A 15 -18.35 1.23 -7.51
N VAL A 16 -17.65 2.15 -8.18
CA VAL A 16 -17.84 3.60 -8.05
C VAL A 16 -18.21 4.22 -9.39
N ALA A 17 -19.30 5.00 -9.42
CA ALA A 17 -19.73 5.69 -10.65
C ALA A 17 -18.65 6.65 -11.19
N PRO A 18 -18.50 6.79 -12.52
CA PRO A 18 -17.52 7.69 -13.11
C PRO A 18 -17.59 9.12 -12.57
N GLY A 19 -16.43 9.73 -12.34
CA GLY A 19 -16.31 11.09 -11.80
C GLY A 19 -16.58 11.22 -10.29
N ARG A 20 -16.92 10.13 -9.59
CA ARG A 20 -17.02 10.12 -8.12
C ARG A 20 -15.68 9.84 -7.46
N THR A 21 -15.56 10.24 -6.20
CA THR A 21 -14.37 9.94 -5.39
C THR A 21 -14.42 8.49 -4.93
N VAL A 22 -13.34 7.75 -5.13
CA VAL A 22 -13.24 6.33 -4.78
C VAL A 22 -13.26 6.11 -3.27
N PHE A 23 -12.47 6.90 -2.52
CA PHE A 23 -12.43 6.84 -1.06
C PHE A 23 -13.19 8.02 -0.45
N THR A 24 -14.31 7.73 0.21
CA THR A 24 -15.15 8.73 0.85
C THR A 24 -15.34 8.47 2.34
N GLY A 25 -15.36 9.53 3.14
CA GLY A 25 -15.81 9.45 4.53
C GLY A 25 -17.34 9.54 4.60
N PRO A 26 -18.00 8.99 5.63
CA PRO A 26 -19.43 9.16 5.81
C PRO A 26 -19.84 10.66 5.86
N PRO A 27 -20.92 11.09 5.17
CA PRO A 27 -21.89 10.34 4.35
C PRO A 27 -21.59 10.33 2.83
N GLY A 28 -20.32 10.19 2.41
CA GLY A 28 -19.88 10.24 1.01
C GLY A 28 -19.00 11.45 0.66
N GLY A 29 -18.58 12.21 1.66
CA GLY A 29 -17.71 13.38 1.49
C GLY A 29 -16.24 13.02 1.29
N ARG A 30 -15.45 13.98 0.81
CA ARG A 30 -14.00 13.82 0.65
C ARG A 30 -13.33 13.54 1.99
N LEU A 31 -12.41 12.58 2.01
CA LEU A 31 -11.53 12.36 3.16
C LEU A 31 -10.67 13.60 3.42
N ARG A 32 -10.61 14.04 4.69
CA ARG A 32 -9.82 15.20 5.13
C ARG A 32 -8.59 14.74 5.91
N ARG A 33 -7.62 15.65 6.12
CA ARG A 33 -6.43 15.38 6.95
C ARG A 33 -6.76 14.81 8.34
N GLY A 34 -7.82 15.31 9.00
CA GLY A 34 -8.26 14.78 10.30
C GLY A 34 -8.71 13.31 10.26
N ALA A 35 -9.15 12.83 9.10
CA ALA A 35 -9.53 11.45 8.88
C ALA A 35 -8.31 10.52 9.02
N PHE A 36 -7.18 10.91 8.41
CA PHE A 36 -5.91 10.20 8.51
C PHE A 36 -5.12 10.51 9.79
N ARG A 37 -5.37 11.64 10.45
CA ARG A 37 -4.73 11.94 11.74
C ARG A 37 -5.34 11.16 12.91
N ALA A 38 -6.65 10.90 12.88
CA ALA A 38 -7.35 10.42 14.07
C ALA A 38 -8.51 9.43 13.82
N ARG A 39 -9.25 9.53 12.71
CA ARG A 39 -10.56 8.85 12.59
C ARG A 39 -10.54 7.51 11.87
N PHE A 40 -9.63 7.31 10.92
CA PHE A 40 -9.51 6.06 10.16
C PHE A 40 -8.16 5.41 10.39
N TRP A 41 -7.08 6.18 10.28
CA TRP A 41 -5.72 5.64 10.41
C TRP A 41 -5.42 5.15 11.83
N ARG A 42 -5.72 5.96 12.85
CA ARG A 42 -5.42 5.59 14.24
C ARG A 42 -6.18 4.34 14.68
N PRO A 43 -7.50 4.21 14.46
CA PRO A 43 -8.21 2.97 14.78
C PRO A 43 -7.69 1.74 14.03
N ALA A 44 -7.18 1.91 12.80
CA ALA A 44 -6.63 0.79 12.02
C ALA A 44 -5.27 0.29 12.54
N TRP A 45 -4.45 1.18 13.13
CA TRP A 45 -3.10 0.83 13.59
C TRP A 45 -2.99 0.64 15.10
N ASP A 46 -3.66 1.49 15.88
CA ASP A 46 -3.71 1.43 17.35
C ASP A 46 -4.79 0.47 17.86
N GLY A 47 -5.66 0.01 16.97
CA GLY A 47 -6.82 -0.81 17.29
C GLY A 47 -8.01 -0.02 17.85
N GLN A 48 -9.13 -0.72 18.01
CA GLN A 48 -10.37 -0.16 18.53
C GLN A 48 -11.17 -1.21 19.32
N PRO A 49 -10.78 -1.49 20.58
CA PRO A 49 -11.31 -2.62 21.35
C PRO A 49 -12.80 -2.48 21.69
N GLN A 50 -13.36 -1.26 21.66
CA GLN A 50 -14.79 -1.02 21.89
C GLN A 50 -15.64 -1.12 20.61
N SER A 51 -15.04 -1.44 19.45
CA SER A 51 -15.77 -1.66 18.21
C SER A 51 -16.47 -3.03 18.24
N GLN A 52 -17.61 -3.14 17.54
CA GLN A 52 -18.21 -4.46 17.24
C GLN A 52 -17.29 -5.35 16.38
N GLU A 53 -16.33 -4.72 15.70
CA GLU A 53 -15.28 -5.35 14.89
C GLU A 53 -13.94 -5.38 15.63
N ALA A 54 -13.92 -5.41 16.98
CA ALA A 54 -12.67 -5.34 17.75
C ALA A 54 -11.65 -6.42 17.34
N TRP A 55 -12.13 -7.60 16.92
CA TRP A 55 -11.30 -8.69 16.40
C TRP A 55 -10.56 -8.33 15.10
N LEU A 56 -11.16 -7.51 14.21
CA LEU A 56 -10.50 -6.95 13.02
C LEU A 56 -9.63 -5.73 13.33
N ARG A 57 -9.82 -5.12 14.50
CA ARG A 57 -9.15 -3.88 14.91
C ARG A 57 -8.26 -4.14 16.13
N ALA A 58 -7.58 -5.28 16.13
CA ALA A 58 -6.46 -5.49 17.02
C ALA A 58 -5.33 -4.50 16.66
N PRO A 59 -4.59 -3.97 17.64
CA PRO A 59 -3.44 -3.11 17.37
C PRO A 59 -2.37 -3.87 16.57
N ILE A 60 -1.88 -3.25 15.49
CA ILE A 60 -0.81 -3.81 14.65
C ILE A 60 0.52 -3.11 14.98
N LEU A 61 0.53 -1.78 14.90
CA LEU A 61 1.69 -0.96 15.21
C LEU A 61 1.21 0.36 15.85
N PRO A 62 0.89 0.34 17.15
CA PRO A 62 0.41 1.53 17.85
C PRO A 62 1.40 2.68 17.71
N GLY A 63 0.90 3.89 17.47
CA GLY A 63 1.76 5.04 17.23
C GLY A 63 2.03 5.31 15.75
N PHE A 64 1.81 4.34 14.86
CA PHE A 64 2.14 4.51 13.45
C PHE A 64 1.36 5.66 12.79
N THR A 65 2.07 6.63 12.24
CA THR A 65 1.47 7.80 11.59
C THR A 65 1.38 7.62 10.08
N PHE A 66 0.44 8.33 9.44
CA PHE A 66 0.29 8.28 7.99
C PHE A 66 1.58 8.71 7.25
N ASN A 67 2.32 9.66 7.84
CA ASN A 67 3.57 10.14 7.25
C ASN A 67 4.72 9.13 7.40
N GLU A 68 4.75 8.35 8.48
CA GLU A 68 5.73 7.27 8.66
C GLU A 68 5.61 6.22 7.55
N GLY A 69 4.40 5.93 7.04
CA GLY A 69 4.24 5.07 5.86
C GLY A 69 5.01 5.56 4.63
N ARG A 70 5.09 6.88 4.42
CA ARG A 70 5.92 7.46 3.34
C ARG A 70 7.41 7.35 3.64
N HIS A 71 7.82 7.53 4.89
CA HIS A 71 9.21 7.36 5.30
C HIS A 71 9.68 5.92 5.12
N ILE A 72 8.91 4.94 5.60
CA ILE A 72 9.19 3.52 5.43
C ILE A 72 9.25 3.14 3.96
N HIS A 73 8.31 3.62 3.13
CA HIS A 73 8.35 3.34 1.69
C HIS A 73 9.66 3.83 1.05
N ARG A 74 10.16 5.00 1.45
CA ARG A 74 11.45 5.52 0.95
C ARG A 74 12.63 4.65 1.41
N THR A 75 12.63 4.22 2.67
CA THR A 75 13.66 3.35 3.25
C THR A 75 13.67 2.00 2.55
N TRP A 76 12.53 1.33 2.41
CA TRP A 76 12.42 0.04 1.73
C TRP A 76 12.93 0.05 0.30
N LEU A 77 12.57 1.07 -0.48
CA LEU A 77 13.12 1.22 -1.83
C LEU A 77 14.64 1.43 -1.81
N ALA A 78 15.19 2.05 -0.77
CA ALA A 78 16.64 2.18 -0.59
C ALA A 78 17.29 0.83 -0.33
N ASP A 79 16.71 0.06 0.60
CA ASP A 79 17.19 -1.27 0.99
C ASP A 79 17.16 -2.24 -0.20
N ASP A 80 16.20 -2.09 -1.13
CA ASP A 80 16.13 -2.85 -2.38
C ASP A 80 17.00 -2.27 -3.52
N GLY A 81 17.86 -1.30 -3.23
CA GLY A 81 18.81 -0.75 -4.18
C GLY A 81 18.19 0.11 -5.29
N ILE A 82 17.01 0.70 -5.06
CA ILE A 82 16.42 1.67 -6.00
C ILE A 82 17.17 3.01 -5.86
N PRO A 83 17.68 3.57 -6.97
CA PRO A 83 18.44 4.82 -6.95
C PRO A 83 17.57 5.98 -6.44
N GLU A 84 18.21 7.03 -5.93
CA GLU A 84 17.50 8.18 -5.35
C GLU A 84 16.51 8.82 -6.32
N VAL A 85 16.87 8.98 -7.60
CA VAL A 85 15.97 9.49 -8.64
C VAL A 85 14.66 8.69 -8.74
N GLY A 86 14.74 7.36 -8.65
CA GLY A 86 13.58 6.48 -8.67
C GLY A 86 12.72 6.63 -7.42
N ARG A 87 13.36 6.68 -6.25
CA ARG A 87 12.68 6.88 -4.96
C ARG A 87 11.97 8.24 -4.90
N ALA A 88 12.67 9.31 -5.27
CA ALA A 88 12.15 10.66 -5.27
C ALA A 88 10.94 10.78 -6.21
N ALA A 89 11.06 10.31 -7.45
CA ALA A 89 9.96 10.32 -8.40
C ALA A 89 8.74 9.51 -7.92
N ARG A 90 8.97 8.33 -7.30
CA ARG A 90 7.90 7.50 -6.74
C ARG A 90 7.12 8.20 -5.63
N LEU A 91 7.81 8.96 -4.79
CA LEU A 91 7.23 9.68 -3.66
C LEU A 91 6.68 11.07 -4.05
N GLY A 92 6.98 11.55 -5.25
CA GLY A 92 6.66 12.90 -5.72
C GLY A 92 7.57 13.98 -5.14
N HIS A 93 8.80 13.61 -4.73
CA HIS A 93 9.79 14.55 -4.22
C HIS A 93 10.61 15.16 -5.35
N ARG A 94 10.98 16.45 -5.19
CA ARG A 94 12.01 17.09 -6.00
C ARG A 94 13.38 16.71 -5.45
N MET A 95 14.31 16.33 -6.33
CA MET A 95 15.70 16.11 -5.92
C MET A 95 16.45 17.44 -5.85
N PRO A 96 17.19 17.72 -4.77
CA PRO A 96 18.10 18.85 -4.71
C PRO A 96 19.39 18.57 -5.50
N GLY A 97 20.04 19.63 -6.01
CA GLY A 97 21.39 19.56 -6.60
C GLY A 97 21.49 19.04 -8.03
N MET A 98 22.73 18.82 -8.48
CA MET A 98 23.07 18.46 -9.88
C MET A 98 22.54 17.09 -10.29
N ALA A 99 22.28 16.17 -9.36
CA ALA A 99 21.69 14.88 -9.66
C ALA A 99 20.34 15.00 -10.37
N ASN A 100 19.55 16.03 -10.06
CA ASN A 100 18.27 16.30 -10.74
C ASN A 100 18.43 16.68 -12.23
N VAL A 101 19.64 17.01 -12.68
CA VAL A 101 19.95 17.39 -14.07
C VAL A 101 20.40 16.16 -14.87
N TYR A 102 21.11 15.22 -14.25
CA TYR A 102 21.75 14.10 -14.95
C TYR A 102 21.06 12.76 -14.76
N GLU A 103 20.29 12.58 -13.68
CA GLU A 103 19.59 11.34 -13.42
C GLU A 103 18.14 11.44 -13.89
N HIS A 104 17.71 10.45 -14.67
CA HIS A 104 16.36 10.34 -15.17
C HIS A 104 15.74 9.01 -14.77
N VAL A 105 14.44 9.04 -14.46
CA VAL A 105 13.69 7.81 -14.26
C VAL A 105 13.44 7.14 -15.60
N THR A 106 14.11 6.02 -15.82
CA THR A 106 13.93 5.19 -17.01
C THR A 106 12.72 4.25 -16.86
N ALA A 107 12.33 3.59 -17.96
CA ALA A 107 11.37 2.50 -17.91
C ALA A 107 11.85 1.37 -16.99
N ASP A 108 13.13 1.01 -17.06
CA ASP A 108 13.74 -0.03 -16.21
C ASP A 108 13.68 0.34 -14.72
N THR A 109 13.90 1.61 -14.38
CA THR A 109 13.75 2.08 -12.99
C THR A 109 12.32 1.89 -12.50
N LYS A 110 11.33 2.18 -13.35
CA LYS A 110 9.91 1.96 -13.01
C LYS A 110 9.62 0.48 -12.85
N ALA A 111 10.10 -0.38 -13.76
CA ALA A 111 9.93 -1.82 -13.69
C ALA A 111 10.52 -2.39 -12.39
N ARG A 112 11.78 -2.05 -12.08
CA ARG A 112 12.45 -2.44 -10.84
C ARG A 112 11.68 -2.02 -9.59
N ILE A 113 11.11 -0.81 -9.56
CA ILE A 113 10.25 -0.38 -8.44
C ILE A 113 9.03 -1.28 -8.29
N LEU A 114 8.39 -1.69 -9.39
CA LEU A 114 7.25 -2.59 -9.34
C LEU A 114 7.67 -4.00 -8.85
N ASP A 115 8.80 -4.49 -9.33
CA ASP A 115 9.32 -5.83 -8.98
C ASP A 115 9.64 -5.91 -7.48
N VAL A 116 10.39 -4.94 -6.93
CA VAL A 116 10.77 -4.98 -5.52
C VAL A 116 9.57 -4.83 -4.59
N LEU A 117 8.56 -4.04 -4.98
CA LEU A 117 7.32 -3.91 -4.21
C LEU A 117 6.45 -5.17 -4.30
N THR A 118 6.42 -5.82 -5.46
CA THR A 118 5.71 -7.09 -5.66
C THR A 118 6.37 -8.21 -4.84
N ARG A 119 7.71 -8.27 -4.85
CA ARG A 119 8.48 -9.21 -4.03
C ARG A 119 8.22 -8.99 -2.54
N ARG A 120 8.37 -7.76 -2.03
CA ARG A 120 8.07 -7.46 -0.61
C ARG A 120 6.67 -7.87 -0.19
N TRP A 121 5.67 -7.65 -1.06
CA TRP A 121 4.31 -8.11 -0.82
C TRP A 121 4.25 -9.64 -0.71
N ARG A 122 4.78 -10.36 -1.71
CA ARG A 122 4.81 -11.83 -1.70
C ARG A 122 5.52 -12.37 -0.47
N ASP A 123 6.70 -11.84 -0.15
CA ASP A 123 7.47 -12.21 1.03
C ASP A 123 6.64 -12.03 2.32
N SER A 124 5.90 -10.91 2.44
CA SER A 124 5.02 -10.66 3.59
C SER A 124 3.85 -11.63 3.70
N ILE A 125 3.34 -12.14 2.57
CA ILE A 125 2.28 -13.15 2.56
C ILE A 125 2.85 -14.53 2.92
N THR A 126 4.01 -14.88 2.36
CA THR A 126 4.68 -16.15 2.68
C THR A 126 5.13 -16.25 4.14
N SER A 127 5.31 -15.10 4.82
CA SER A 127 5.63 -15.09 6.26
C SER A 127 4.43 -15.34 7.18
N LEU A 128 3.20 -15.24 6.66
CA LEU A 128 1.98 -15.55 7.42
C LEU A 128 1.80 -17.06 7.54
N ASP A 129 1.18 -17.51 8.63
CA ASP A 129 0.78 -18.91 8.77
C ASP A 129 -0.43 -19.27 7.90
N HIS A 130 -0.74 -20.56 7.77
CA HIS A 130 -1.84 -21.02 6.92
C HIS A 130 -3.23 -20.51 7.37
N THR A 131 -3.42 -20.24 8.66
CA THR A 131 -4.67 -19.70 9.19
C THR A 131 -4.81 -18.23 8.79
N GLU A 132 -3.76 -17.44 9.00
CA GLU A 132 -3.67 -16.02 8.63
C GLU A 132 -3.83 -15.83 7.11
N GLN A 133 -3.18 -16.67 6.30
CA GLN A 133 -3.33 -16.64 4.84
C GLN A 133 -4.78 -16.91 4.42
N ARG A 134 -5.45 -17.88 5.04
CA ARG A 134 -6.86 -18.19 4.76
C ARG A 134 -7.79 -17.06 5.18
N GLU A 135 -7.55 -16.45 6.33
CA GLU A 135 -8.32 -15.28 6.78
C GLU A 135 -8.13 -14.11 5.80
N LEU A 136 -6.90 -13.80 5.42
CA LEU A 136 -6.62 -12.77 4.41
C LEU A 136 -7.34 -13.04 3.09
N ALA A 137 -7.32 -14.29 2.61
CA ALA A 137 -8.04 -14.72 1.42
C ALA A 137 -9.55 -14.49 1.52
N SER A 138 -10.12 -14.62 2.72
CA SER A 138 -11.55 -14.40 2.95
C SER A 138 -11.93 -12.92 2.89
N PHE A 139 -11.05 -12.03 3.36
CA PHE A 139 -11.30 -10.58 3.31
C PHE A 139 -11.08 -10.01 1.92
N VAL A 140 -10.09 -10.55 1.21
CA VAL A 140 -9.65 -10.01 -0.08
C VAL A 140 -9.32 -11.13 -1.06
N PRO A 141 -10.33 -11.84 -1.60
CA PRO A 141 -10.12 -13.01 -2.48
C PRO A 141 -9.27 -12.71 -3.73
N GLU A 142 -9.27 -11.46 -4.15
CA GLU A 142 -8.61 -10.91 -5.32
C GLU A 142 -7.09 -10.90 -5.15
N LEU A 143 -6.61 -10.64 -3.93
CA LEU A 143 -5.19 -10.67 -3.59
C LEU A 143 -4.62 -12.08 -3.61
N THR A 144 -5.45 -13.08 -3.33
CA THR A 144 -5.02 -14.49 -3.37
C THR A 144 -5.07 -15.07 -4.77
N ARG A 145 -6.03 -14.69 -5.63
CA ARG A 145 -6.05 -15.12 -7.05
C ARG A 145 -4.76 -14.76 -7.82
N GLU A 146 -4.14 -13.64 -7.48
CA GLU A 146 -2.90 -13.21 -8.13
C GLU A 146 -1.65 -13.88 -7.54
N HIS A 147 -1.70 -14.34 -6.29
CA HIS A 147 -0.63 -15.14 -5.68
C HIS A 147 -0.58 -16.56 -6.30
N TYR A 148 -1.73 -17.17 -6.57
CA TYR A 148 -1.83 -18.54 -7.11
C TYR A 148 -1.73 -18.65 -8.63
N ARG A 149 -1.55 -17.55 -9.37
CA ARG A 149 -1.39 -17.61 -10.84
C ARG A 149 0.02 -17.98 -11.28
N ASP A 150 1.03 -17.73 -10.43
CA ASP A 150 2.43 -17.93 -10.80
C ASP A 150 3.02 -19.27 -10.33
N ASP A 151 2.31 -20.03 -9.47
CA ASP A 151 2.75 -21.35 -8.97
C ASP A 151 2.21 -22.53 -9.82
N ALA A 152 1.59 -22.25 -10.97
CA ALA A 152 0.99 -23.25 -11.87
C ALA A 152 1.68 -23.33 -13.24
N ALA A 153 2.99 -23.08 -13.29
CA ALA A 153 3.83 -23.25 -14.48
C ALA A 153 4.96 -24.26 -14.25
#